data_AF-X1I409-F1
#
_entry.id   AF-X1I409-F1
#
_cell.length_a   1.000
_cell.length_b   1.000
_cell.length_c   1.000
_cell.angle_alpha   90.00
_cell.angle_beta   90.00
_cell.angle_gamma   90.00
#
_symmetry.space_group_name_H-M   'P 1'
#
loop_
_entity.id
_entity.type
_entity.pdbx_description
1 polymer ?
#
loop_
_entity_poly.entity_id
_entity_poly.type
_entity_poly.pdbx_seq_one_letter_code
_entity_poly.pdbx_strand_id
1 'polypeptide(L)'
;MTLVLYVQIYNISTNYQNIIFLTSLPIDFPQFIEAWSWKNQFLREYEDFTYIAELTARDMADQNIRYAELFFSPSLFARYGLDVQELTHAVRKGLSRVPEIEIALIT
;
A
#
# COMPACT_ATOMS: atom_id res chain seq x y z
N MET A 1 -6.55 0.05 -10.21
CA MET A 1 -6.96 -1.35 -10.00
C MET A 1 -6.11 -2.02 -8.90
N THR A 2 -5.74 -1.28 -7.85
CA THR A 2 -4.62 -1.66 -6.97
C THR A 2 -5.10 -2.24 -5.62
N LEU A 3 -6.38 -2.01 -5.25
CA LEU A 3 -6.98 -2.55 -4.02
C LEU A 3 -7.32 -4.05 -4.10
N VAL A 4 -7.67 -4.56 -5.29
CA VAL A 4 -8.02 -5.98 -5.48
C VAL A 4 -6.78 -6.88 -5.36
N LEU A 5 -5.63 -6.39 -5.85
CA LEU A 5 -4.34 -7.08 -5.72
C LEU A 5 -3.92 -7.28 -4.25
N TYR A 6 -4.22 -6.33 -3.36
CA TYR A 6 -3.83 -6.36 -1.96
C TYR A 6 -4.43 -7.54 -1.17
N VAL A 7 -5.66 -7.94 -1.52
CA VAL A 7 -6.39 -9.03 -0.84
C VAL A 7 -5.92 -10.41 -1.31
N GLN A 8 -5.54 -10.55 -2.59
CA GLN A 8 -5.07 -11.81 -3.15
C GLN A 8 -3.65 -12.19 -2.70
N ILE A 9 -2.80 -11.18 -2.45
CA ILE A 9 -1.36 -11.38 -2.24
C ILE A 9 -1.01 -11.99 -0.88
N TYR A 10 -1.79 -11.70 0.17
CA TYR A 10 -1.49 -12.20 1.52
C TYR A 10 -2.21 -13.52 1.89
N ASN A 11 -2.91 -14.17 0.95
CA ASN A 11 -3.70 -15.39 1.20
C ASN A 11 -4.52 -15.31 2.51
N ILE A 12 -5.02 -14.10 2.81
CA ILE A 12 -5.75 -13.83 4.04
C ILE A 12 -7.08 -14.54 3.85
N SER A 13 -7.44 -15.46 4.75
CA SER A 13 -8.79 -16.02 4.79
C SER A 13 -9.77 -14.89 5.15
N THR A 14 -10.16 -14.10 4.17
CA THR A 14 -11.05 -12.96 4.36
C THR A 14 -12.47 -13.49 4.54
N ASN A 15 -13.08 -13.13 5.66
CA ASN A 15 -14.52 -13.24 5.82
C ASN A 15 -15.18 -12.39 4.72
N TYR A 16 -16.00 -13.00 3.87
CA TYR A 16 -16.59 -12.40 2.66
C TYR A 16 -17.29 -11.05 2.91
N GLN A 17 -17.75 -10.81 4.14
CA GLN A 17 -18.33 -9.55 4.62
C GLN A 17 -17.40 -8.33 4.45
N ASN A 18 -16.07 -8.50 4.64
CA ASN A 18 -15.12 -7.38 4.57
C ASN A 18 -14.79 -6.96 3.13
N ILE A 19 -14.88 -7.90 2.17
CA ILE A 19 -14.72 -7.58 0.74
C ILE A 19 -15.89 -6.71 0.28
N ILE A 20 -17.11 -7.04 0.72
CA ILE A 20 -18.31 -6.25 0.39
C ILE A 20 -18.15 -4.81 0.89
N PHE A 21 -17.66 -4.61 2.12
CA PHE A 21 -17.39 -3.28 2.70
C PHE A 21 -16.38 -2.45 1.88
N LEU A 22 -15.36 -3.08 1.30
CA LEU A 22 -14.39 -2.40 0.44
C LEU A 22 -14.89 -2.15 -0.99
N THR A 23 -15.90 -2.89 -1.43
CA THR A 23 -16.54 -2.73 -2.76
C THR A 23 -17.79 -1.85 -2.74
N SER A 24 -18.37 -1.61 -1.56
CA SER A 24 -19.43 -0.62 -1.37
C SER A 24 -18.86 0.79 -1.40
N LEU A 25 -19.51 1.70 -2.13
CA LEU A 25 -19.14 3.11 -2.16
C LEU A 25 -19.30 3.73 -0.76
N PRO A 26 -18.24 4.28 -0.15
CA PRO A 26 -18.35 5.00 1.12
C PRO A 26 -19.29 6.19 0.98
N ILE A 27 -20.16 6.39 1.97
CA ILE A 27 -21.20 7.42 1.91
C ILE A 27 -20.61 8.81 2.27
N ASP A 28 -19.57 8.84 3.10
CA ASP A 28 -18.87 10.04 3.52
C ASP A 28 -17.35 9.82 3.66
N PHE A 29 -16.61 10.92 3.86
CA PHE A 29 -15.16 10.88 3.99
C PHE A 29 -14.66 10.09 5.22
N PRO A 30 -15.26 10.22 6.42
CA PRO A 30 -14.90 9.37 7.56
C PRO A 30 -15.01 7.87 7.28
N GLN A 31 -16.10 7.41 6.67
CA GLN A 31 -16.28 6.01 6.29
C GLN A 31 -15.25 5.57 5.26
N PHE A 32 -14.89 6.45 4.31
CA PHE A 32 -13.79 6.19 3.38
C PHE A 32 -12.47 5.99 4.12
N ILE A 33 -12.13 6.85 5.09
CA ILE A 33 -10.89 6.73 5.86
C ILE A 33 -10.85 5.45 6.68
N GLU A 34 -11.97 5.03 7.27
CA GLU A 34 -12.07 3.76 8.01
C GLU A 34 -11.82 2.56 7.08
N ALA A 35 -12.54 2.49 5.96
CA ALA A 35 -12.37 1.45 4.94
C ALA A 35 -10.94 1.44 4.37
N TRP A 36 -10.39 2.62 4.10
CA TRP A 36 -9.05 2.79 3.58
C TRP A 36 -7.98 2.38 4.59
N SER A 37 -8.19 2.63 5.88
CA SER A 37 -7.23 2.34 6.95
C SER A 37 -7.25 0.87 7.37
N TRP A 38 -8.34 0.15 7.10
CA TRP A 38 -8.48 -1.27 7.44
C TRP A 38 -7.30 -2.13 6.95
N LYS A 39 -6.79 -1.88 5.73
CA LYS A 39 -5.67 -2.65 5.17
C LYS A 39 -4.36 -2.47 5.96
N ASN A 40 -4.20 -1.37 6.70
CA ASN A 40 -2.96 -1.05 7.38
C ASN A 40 -2.65 -2.03 8.53
N GLN A 41 -3.64 -2.80 9.01
CA GLN A 41 -3.44 -3.80 10.07
C GLN A 41 -2.62 -5.04 9.62
N PHE A 42 -2.41 -5.20 8.32
CA PHE A 42 -1.67 -6.35 7.76
C PHE A 42 -0.18 -6.07 7.55
N LEU A 43 0.24 -4.80 7.57
CA LEU A 43 1.64 -4.41 7.43
C LEU A 43 2.29 -4.39 8.81
N ARG A 44 3.25 -5.29 9.04
CA ARG A 44 3.82 -5.55 10.36
C ARG A 44 5.33 -5.43 10.38
N GLU A 45 5.98 -5.72 9.26
CA GLU A 45 7.44 -5.77 9.15
C GLU A 45 7.91 -4.91 7.96
N TYR A 46 9.17 -4.48 7.98
CA TYR A 46 9.72 -3.63 6.90
C TYR A 46 9.66 -4.31 5.52
N GLU A 47 9.76 -5.64 5.51
CA GLU A 47 9.64 -6.50 4.34
C GLU A 47 8.28 -6.36 3.66
N ASP A 48 7.20 -6.19 4.43
CA ASP A 48 5.86 -5.94 3.90
C ASP A 48 5.84 -4.65 3.06
N PHE A 49 6.44 -3.58 3.58
CA PHE A 49 6.51 -2.29 2.89
C PHE A 49 7.35 -2.36 1.62
N THR A 50 8.47 -3.09 1.66
CA THR A 50 9.30 -3.34 0.47
C THR A 50 8.48 -4.07 -0.60
N TYR A 51 7.73 -5.09 -0.19
CA TYR A 51 6.99 -5.93 -1.12
C TYR A 51 5.80 -5.20 -1.75
N ILE A 52 4.98 -4.50 -0.96
CA ILE A 52 3.83 -3.75 -1.50
C ILE A 52 4.28 -2.59 -2.39
N ALA A 53 5.43 -1.97 -2.11
CA ALA A 53 5.95 -0.88 -2.90
C ALA A 53 6.39 -1.38 -4.29
N GLU A 54 7.06 -2.52 -4.35
CA GLU A 54 7.40 -3.19 -5.61
C GLU A 54 6.13 -3.51 -6.42
N LEU A 55 5.14 -4.14 -5.79
CA LEU A 55 3.88 -4.50 -6.46
C LEU A 55 3.13 -3.28 -6.98
N THR A 56 3.11 -2.19 -6.21
CA THR A 56 2.51 -0.91 -6.63
C THR A 56 3.22 -0.36 -7.86
N ALA A 57 4.55 -0.35 -7.86
CA ALA A 57 5.34 0.12 -9.00
C ALA A 57 5.12 -0.76 -10.25
N ARG A 58 5.04 -2.08 -10.09
CA ARG A 58 4.72 -3.01 -11.20
C ARG A 58 3.33 -2.75 -11.77
N ASP A 59 2.30 -2.63 -10.92
CA ASP A 59 0.92 -2.32 -11.34
C ASP A 59 0.86 -1.01 -12.14
N MET A 60 1.62 0.02 -11.74
CA MET A 60 1.70 1.28 -12.46
C MET A 60 2.42 1.15 -13.81
N ALA A 61 3.55 0.44 -13.84
CA ALA A 61 4.28 0.18 -15.08
C ALA A 61 3.43 -0.61 -16.09
N ASP A 62 2.66 -1.61 -15.64
CA ASP A 62 1.72 -2.38 -16.45
C ASP A 62 0.58 -1.52 -17.02
N GLN A 63 0.21 -0.45 -16.30
CA GLN A 63 -0.71 0.59 -16.76
C GLN A 63 -0.06 1.62 -17.70
N ASN A 64 1.20 1.40 -18.13
CA ASN A 64 2.00 2.30 -18.95
C ASN A 64 2.30 3.67 -18.32
N ILE A 65 2.22 3.78 -17.00
CA ILE A 65 2.66 4.99 -16.28
C ILE A 65 4.19 5.06 -16.35
N ARG A 66 4.72 6.20 -16.81
CA ARG A 66 6.17 6.41 -16.97
C ARG A 66 6.81 7.13 -15.78
N TYR A 67 6.03 7.99 -15.12
CA TYR A 67 6.45 8.76 -13.97
C TYR A 67 5.33 8.84 -12.93
N ALA A 68 5.66 8.68 -11.65
CA ALA A 68 4.72 8.88 -10.56
C ALA A 68 5.38 9.56 -9.36
N GLU A 69 4.62 10.43 -8.70
CA GLU A 69 4.95 10.97 -7.38
C GLU A 69 4.07 10.26 -6.36
N LEU A 70 4.69 9.47 -5.49
CA LEU A 70 3.99 8.70 -4.48
C LEU A 70 4.23 9.29 -3.11
N PHE A 71 3.23 9.22 -2.24
CA PHE A 71 3.36 9.53 -0.83
C PHE A 71 2.89 8.35 0.01
N PHE A 72 3.39 8.26 1.23
CA PHE A 72 2.87 7.34 2.23
C PHE A 72 2.94 7.99 3.61
N SER A 73 2.13 7.50 4.57
CA SER A 73 2.05 8.06 5.92
C SER A 73 2.72 7.12 6.93
N PRO A 74 4.04 7.23 7.18
CA PRO A 74 4.77 6.30 8.04
C PRO A 74 4.41 6.43 9.52
N SER A 75 3.97 7.61 9.97
CA SER A 75 3.66 7.88 11.38
C SER A 75 2.58 6.97 11.97
N LEU A 76 1.69 6.43 11.13
CA LEU A 76 0.68 5.46 11.55
C LEU A 76 1.27 4.13 12.02
N PHE A 77 2.52 3.84 11.67
CA PHE A 77 3.19 2.58 11.99
C PHE A 77 4.19 2.68 13.15
N ALA A 78 4.53 3.90 13.58
CA ALA A 78 5.35 4.14 14.76
C ALA A 78 4.72 3.52 16.03
N ARG A 79 3.39 3.52 16.14
CA ARG A 79 2.66 2.86 17.24
C ARG A 79 2.79 1.34 17.25
N TYR A 80 3.21 0.73 16.15
CA TYR A 80 3.50 -0.71 16.05
C TYR A 80 4.99 -1.02 16.27
N GLY A 81 5.79 -0.03 16.68
CA GLY A 81 7.21 -0.20 16.99
C GLY A 81 8.13 -0.13 15.77
N LEU A 82 7.63 0.24 14.59
CA LEU A 82 8.44 0.43 13.39
C LEU A 82 9.05 1.83 13.35
N ASP A 83 10.30 1.91 12.95
CA ASP A 83 11.01 3.17 12.77
C ASP A 83 10.61 3.84 11.44
N VAL A 84 10.37 5.14 11.49
CA VAL A 84 9.88 5.94 10.34
C VAL A 84 10.92 6.01 9.22
N GLN A 85 12.20 6.12 9.57
CA GLN A 85 13.29 6.19 8.59
C GLN A 85 13.48 4.84 7.91
N GLU A 86 13.46 3.76 8.70
CA GLU A 86 13.56 2.39 8.15
C GLU A 86 12.36 2.02 7.27
N LEU A 87 11.16 2.48 7.62
CA LEU A 87 9.98 2.37 6.74
C LEU A 87 10.20 3.08 5.40
N THR A 88 10.75 4.29 5.43
CA THR A 88 11.05 5.06 4.22
C THR A 88 12.08 4.34 3.36
N HIS A 89 13.11 3.76 3.97
CA HIS A 89 14.11 2.95 3.29
C HIS A 89 13.48 1.70 2.63
N ALA A 90 12.63 0.99 3.37
CA ALA A 90 11.93 -0.20 2.87
C ALA A 90 11.05 0.12 1.65
N VAL A 91 10.23 1.17 1.73
CA VAL A 91 9.41 1.63 0.59
C VAL A 91 10.30 1.96 -0.60
N ARG A 92 11.36 2.77 -0.39
CA ARG A 92 12.28 3.15 -1.47
C ARG A 92 12.95 1.94 -2.12
N LYS A 93 13.34 0.94 -1.33
CA LYS A 93 13.92 -0.32 -1.79
C LYS A 93 12.96 -1.14 -2.64
N GLY A 94 11.67 -1.13 -2.32
CA GLY A 94 10.65 -1.80 -3.12
C GLY A 94 10.43 -1.10 -4.46
N LEU A 95 10.25 0.22 -4.44
CA LEU A 95 10.03 1.02 -5.64
C LEU A 95 11.19 0.91 -6.64
N SER A 96 12.44 0.82 -6.17
CA SER A 96 13.62 0.76 -7.05
C SER A 96 13.79 -0.57 -7.79
N ARG A 97 12.98 -1.59 -7.49
CA ARG A 97 13.04 -2.91 -8.16
C ARG A 97 12.33 -2.93 -9.51
N VAL A 98 11.62 -1.87 -9.88
CA VAL A 98 10.83 -1.77 -11.11
C VAL A 98 11.40 -0.66 -11.97
N PRO A 99 12.43 -0.95 -12.80
CA PRO A 99 13.12 0.07 -13.59
C PRO A 99 12.29 0.66 -14.74
N GLU A 100 11.13 0.08 -15.06
CA GLU A 100 10.25 0.51 -16.15
C GLU A 100 9.50 1.82 -15.88
N ILE A 101 9.47 2.26 -14.62
CA ILE A 101 8.78 3.47 -14.15
C ILE A 101 9.72 4.31 -13.27
N GLU A 102 9.71 5.63 -13.48
CA GLU A 102 10.38 6.59 -12.59
C GLU A 102 9.46 6.97 -11.43
N ILE A 103 9.94 6.84 -10.18
CA ILE A 103 9.13 7.14 -9.00
C ILE A 103 9.85 8.08 -8.03
N ALA A 104 9.27 9.26 -7.84
CA ALA A 104 9.61 10.16 -6.75
C ALA A 104 8.76 9.83 -5.51
N LEU A 105 9.38 9.80 -4.33
CA LEU A 105 8.67 9.62 -3.06
C LEU A 105 8.63 10.99 -2.40
N ILE A 106 7.42 11.48 -2.15
CA ILE A 106 7.15 12.69 -1.40
C ILE A 106 7.17 12.30 0.09
N THR A 107 8.12 12.88 0.84
CA THR A 107 8.34 12.63 2.27
C THR A 107 8.20 13.90 3.08
#